data_AF-A0A9W7DM58-F1
#
_entry.id   AF-A0A9W7DM58-F1
#
_cell.length_a   1.000
_cell.length_b   1.000
_cell.length_c   1.000
_cell.angle_alpha   90.00
_cell.angle_beta   90.00
_cell.angle_gamma   90.00
#
_symmetry.space_group_name_H-M   'P 1'
#
loop_
_entity.id
_entity.type
_entity.pdbx_description
1 polymer ?
#
loop_
_entity_poly.entity_id
_entity_poly.type
_entity_poly.pdbx_seq_one_letter_code
_entity_poly.pdbx_strand_id
1 'polypeptide(L)'
;MSLESAIKKATSSELTEDDWGQLLDIVDLVKSNPDEYITESISVVKSRLNSGNANVILRTITLIDFLAENCGAMMKGEISKKSFVNDNLVKLVQDNHTHNNVKHFQRLEEKLSIHV
;
A
#
# COMPACT_ATOMS: atom_id res chain seq x y z
N MET A 1 18.64 -6.63 -4.15
CA MET A 1 17.82 -5.44 -3.82
C MET A 1 16.90 -5.86 -2.68
N SER A 2 16.83 -5.10 -1.58
CA SER A 2 15.93 -5.46 -0.46
C SER A 2 14.49 -5.05 -0.76
N LEU A 3 13.53 -5.72 -0.12
CA LEU A 3 12.10 -5.42 -0.26
C LEU A 3 11.80 -3.97 0.16
N GLU A 4 12.33 -3.53 1.30
CA GLU A 4 12.22 -2.14 1.75
C GLU A 4 12.72 -1.14 0.68
N SER A 5 13.87 -1.40 0.06
CA SER A 5 14.42 -0.53 -0.98
C SER A 5 13.54 -0.50 -2.22
N ALA A 6 12.96 -1.65 -2.61
CA ALA A 6 12.02 -1.74 -3.72
C ALA A 6 10.75 -0.92 -3.47
N ILE A 7 10.14 -1.08 -2.28
CA ILE A 7 8.95 -0.32 -1.89
C ILE A 7 9.23 1.19 -1.86
N LYS A 8 10.36 1.61 -1.28
CA LYS A 8 10.75 3.04 -1.25
C LYS A 8 10.96 3.62 -2.65
N LYS A 9 11.52 2.83 -3.57
CA LYS A 9 11.71 3.23 -4.97
C LYS A 9 10.38 3.38 -5.70
N ALA A 10 9.50 2.38 -5.58
CA ALA A 10 8.18 2.37 -6.23
C ALA A 10 7.21 3.42 -5.66
N THR A 11 7.49 3.93 -4.46
CA THR A 11 6.68 4.97 -3.80
C THR A 11 7.43 6.30 -3.67
N SER A 12 8.44 6.55 -4.51
CA SER A 12 9.24 7.78 -4.45
C SER A 12 8.39 9.03 -4.78
N SER A 13 8.71 10.15 -4.13
CA SER A 13 8.07 11.46 -4.38
C SER A 13 8.33 11.99 -5.79
N GLU A 14 9.44 11.55 -6.39
CA GLU A 14 9.91 11.98 -7.71
C GLU A 14 9.20 11.27 -8.86
N LEU A 15 8.40 10.25 -8.57
CA LEU A 15 7.60 9.56 -9.58
C LEU A 15 6.42 10.43 -9.99
N THR A 16 6.31 10.69 -11.29
CA THR A 16 5.15 11.37 -11.88
C THR A 16 3.95 10.44 -12.04
N GLU A 17 4.20 9.13 -12.17
CA GLU A 17 3.20 8.08 -12.37
C GLU A 17 3.62 6.76 -11.70
N ASP A 18 2.69 5.80 -11.62
CA ASP A 18 2.98 4.46 -11.11
C ASP A 18 3.88 3.67 -12.08
N ASP A 19 4.97 3.11 -11.56
CA ASP A 19 5.82 2.18 -12.32
C ASP A 19 5.34 0.74 -12.09
N TRP A 20 4.49 0.25 -12.99
CA TRP A 20 3.94 -1.11 -12.93
C TRP A 20 5.00 -2.21 -12.95
N GLY A 21 6.16 -1.97 -13.57
CA GLY A 21 7.28 -2.92 -13.54
C GLY A 21 7.83 -3.08 -12.14
N GLN A 22 8.04 -1.96 -11.43
CA GLN A 22 8.47 -2.00 -10.03
C GLN A 22 7.42 -2.62 -9.11
N LEU A 23 6.12 -2.41 -9.36
CA LEU A 23 5.06 -3.04 -8.59
C LEU A 23 5.05 -4.57 -8.76
N LEU A 24 5.24 -5.07 -9.99
CA LEU A 24 5.36 -6.50 -10.28
C LEU A 24 6.60 -7.10 -9.60
N ASP A 25 7.75 -6.43 -9.69
CA ASP A 25 8.99 -6.87 -9.03
C ASP A 25 8.79 -7.01 -7.50
N ILE A 26 8.06 -6.08 -6.88
CA ILE A 26 7.73 -6.15 -5.44
C ILE A 26 6.82 -7.35 -5.15
N VAL A 27 5.81 -7.62 -5.98
CA VAL A 27 4.93 -8.78 -5.82
C VAL A 27 5.72 -10.08 -5.89
N ASP A 28 6.63 -10.20 -6.86
CA ASP A 28 7.48 -11.39 -7.03
C ASP A 28 8.43 -11.57 -5.84
N LEU A 29 9.00 -10.47 -5.33
CA LEU A 29 9.80 -10.49 -4.10
C LEU A 29 8.96 -10.98 -2.92
N VAL A 30 7.78 -10.41 -2.66
CA VAL A 30 6.92 -10.82 -1.55
C VAL A 30 6.54 -12.31 -1.65
N LYS A 31 6.25 -12.80 -2.87
CA LYS A 31 5.92 -14.20 -3.10
C LYS A 31 7.09 -15.16 -2.90
N SER A 32 8.33 -14.69 -3.02
CA SER A 32 9.52 -15.53 -2.87
C SER A 32 9.75 -15.99 -1.42
N ASN A 33 9.32 -15.22 -0.43
CA ASN A 33 9.36 -15.58 0.98
C ASN A 33 8.17 -14.94 1.73
N PRO A 34 6.95 -15.49 1.58
CA PRO A 34 5.74 -14.85 2.08
C PRO A 34 5.71 -14.67 3.60
N ASP A 35 6.26 -15.62 4.36
CA ASP A 35 6.21 -15.62 5.83
C ASP A 35 6.93 -14.40 6.42
N GLU A 36 8.05 -14.00 5.83
CA GLU A 36 8.85 -12.85 6.25
C GLU A 36 8.39 -11.56 5.55
N TYR A 37 8.25 -11.61 4.23
CA TYR A 37 8.07 -10.41 3.41
C TYR A 37 6.66 -9.83 3.43
N ILE A 38 5.64 -10.61 3.79
CA ILE A 38 4.30 -10.05 4.05
C ILE A 38 4.37 -9.11 5.27
N THR A 39 5.00 -9.54 6.36
CA THR A 39 5.12 -8.73 7.57
C THR A 39 6.00 -7.50 7.34
N GLU A 40 7.13 -7.67 6.63
CA GLU A 40 8.02 -6.57 6.29
C GLU A 40 7.34 -5.54 5.37
N SER A 41 6.69 -5.97 4.28
CA SER A 41 6.01 -5.05 3.35
C SER A 41 4.94 -4.22 4.04
N ILE A 42 4.13 -4.82 4.92
CA ILE A 42 3.11 -4.10 5.69
C ILE A 42 3.75 -3.04 6.60
N SER A 43 4.88 -3.35 7.23
CA SER A 43 5.62 -2.40 8.07
C SER A 43 6.12 -1.20 7.26
N VAL A 44 6.76 -1.46 6.11
CA VAL A 44 7.27 -0.39 5.24
C VAL A 44 6.14 0.46 4.69
N VAL A 45 5.05 -0.17 4.20
CA VAL A 45 3.86 0.52 3.70
C VAL A 45 3.27 1.47 4.74
N LYS A 46 3.13 1.05 6.00
CA LYS A 46 2.67 1.93 7.09
C LYS A 46 3.58 3.14 7.27
N SER A 47 4.90 2.95 7.21
CA SER A 47 5.85 4.06 7.28
C SER A 47 5.67 5.04 6.11
N ARG A 48 5.41 4.55 4.89
CA ARG A 48 5.18 5.40 3.71
C ARG A 48 3.84 6.15 3.76
N LEU A 49 2.78 5.53 4.29
CA LEU A 49 1.49 6.19 4.51
C LEU A 49 1.57 7.35 5.52
N ASN A 50 2.47 7.27 6.50
CA ASN A 50 2.73 8.35 7.45
C ASN A 50 3.68 9.43 6.92
N SER A 51 4.02 9.41 5.63
CA SER A 51 4.80 10.50 5.02
C SER A 51 3.94 11.77 4.90
N GLY A 52 4.57 12.95 4.98
CA GLY A 52 3.88 14.22 4.71
C GLY A 52 3.75 14.56 3.22
N ASN A 53 4.18 13.66 2.33
CA ASN A 53 4.24 13.91 0.89
C ASN A 53 3.09 13.21 0.17
N ALA A 54 2.24 14.00 -0.49
CA ALA A 54 1.04 13.47 -1.17
C ALA A 54 1.37 12.45 -2.28
N ASN A 55 2.45 12.64 -3.04
CA ASN A 55 2.86 11.69 -4.08
C ASN A 55 3.25 10.35 -3.46
N VAL A 56 4.06 10.36 -2.39
CA VAL A 56 4.44 9.14 -1.68
C VAL A 56 3.21 8.39 -1.19
N ILE A 57 2.27 9.09 -0.53
CA ILE A 57 1.03 8.48 -0.05
C ILE A 57 0.24 7.88 -1.21
N LEU A 58 0.03 8.63 -2.30
CA LEU A 58 -0.76 8.18 -3.44
C LEU A 58 -0.17 6.92 -4.08
N ARG A 59 1.15 6.90 -4.35
CA ARG A 59 1.83 5.72 -4.90
C ARG A 59 1.78 4.53 -3.95
N THR A 60 1.87 4.79 -2.64
CA THR A 60 1.73 3.75 -1.61
C THR A 60 0.32 3.15 -1.61
N ILE A 61 -0.72 3.97 -1.79
CA ILE A 61 -2.11 3.49 -1.90
C ILE A 61 -2.27 2.57 -3.12
N THR A 62 -1.70 2.94 -4.28
CA THR A 62 -1.69 2.06 -5.47
C THR A 62 -1.00 0.73 -5.17
N LEU A 63 0.17 0.76 -4.51
CA LEU A 63 0.90 -0.45 -4.14
C LEU A 63 0.09 -1.34 -3.20
N ILE A 64 -0.70 -0.78 -2.27
CA ILE A 64 -1.57 -1.56 -1.37
C ILE A 64 -2.64 -2.32 -2.16
N ASP A 65 -3.33 -1.66 -3.11
CA ASP A 65 -4.32 -2.31 -3.99
C ASP A 65 -3.66 -3.45 -4.77
N PHE A 66 -2.48 -3.18 -5.33
CA PHE A 66 -1.74 -4.12 -6.14
C PHE A 66 -1.27 -5.36 -5.35
N LEU A 67 -0.73 -5.15 -4.14
CA LEU A 67 -0.35 -6.24 -3.23
C LEU A 67 -1.55 -7.07 -2.79
N ALA A 68 -2.69 -6.42 -2.50
CA ALA A 68 -3.92 -7.11 -2.13
C ALA A 68 -4.39 -8.02 -3.28
N GLU A 69 -4.37 -7.54 -4.52
CA GLU A 69 -4.82 -8.33 -5.68
C GLU A 69 -3.87 -9.48 -6.03
N ASN A 70 -2.57 -9.32 -5.83
CA ASN A 70 -1.57 -10.24 -6.38
C ASN A 70 -0.90 -11.19 -5.37
N CYS A 71 -0.84 -10.85 -4.08
CA CYS A 71 -0.08 -11.64 -3.08
C CYS A 71 -0.94 -12.64 -2.27
N GLY A 72 -2.19 -12.86 -2.68
CA GLY A 72 -3.06 -13.89 -2.11
C GLY A 72 -3.68 -13.54 -0.76
N ALA A 73 -4.33 -14.54 -0.14
CA ALA A 73 -5.19 -14.34 1.03
C ALA A 73 -4.46 -13.85 2.29
N MET A 74 -3.20 -14.27 2.50
CA MET A 74 -2.42 -13.83 3.67
C MET A 74 -2.14 -12.33 3.64
N MET A 75 -1.71 -11.80 2.50
CA MET A 75 -1.51 -10.36 2.32
C MET A 75 -2.82 -9.59 2.49
N LYS A 76 -3.91 -10.04 1.85
CA LYS A 76 -5.24 -9.44 2.03
C LYS A 76 -5.66 -9.44 3.50
N GLY A 77 -5.38 -10.52 4.22
CA GLY A 77 -5.67 -10.66 5.64
C GLY A 77 -4.97 -9.59 6.47
N GLU A 78 -3.69 -9.32 6.23
CA GLU A 78 -2.96 -8.24 6.91
C GLU A 78 -3.50 -6.85 6.59
N ILE A 79 -3.80 -6.57 5.32
CA ILE A 79 -4.33 -5.27 4.87
C ILE A 79 -5.74 -5.02 5.43
N SER A 80 -6.55 -6.07 5.54
CA SER A 80 -7.95 -5.98 6.02
C SER A 80 -8.07 -5.89 7.54
N LYS A 81 -6.96 -5.96 8.29
CA LYS A 81 -6.99 -5.79 9.75
C LYS A 81 -7.53 -4.41 10.11
N LYS A 82 -8.43 -4.35 11.09
CA LYS A 82 -8.98 -3.08 11.60
C LYS A 82 -7.90 -2.09 12.03
N SER A 83 -6.81 -2.57 12.63
CA SER A 83 -5.67 -1.72 13.00
C SER A 83 -4.91 -1.19 11.78
N PHE A 84 -4.86 -1.91 10.67
CA PHE A 84 -4.29 -1.38 9.43
C PHE A 84 -5.23 -0.32 8.85
N VAL A 85 -6.50 -0.68 8.64
CA VAL A 85 -7.49 0.16 7.97
C VAL A 85 -7.80 1.43 8.76
N ASN A 86 -8.15 1.33 10.04
CA ASN A 86 -8.55 2.51 10.80
C ASN A 86 -7.37 3.46 11.06
N ASP A 87 -6.22 2.91 11.45
CA ASP A 87 -5.10 3.73 11.94
C ASP A 87 -4.31 4.39 10.81
N ASN A 88 -4.32 3.79 9.61
CA ASN A 88 -3.51 4.26 8.48
C ASN A 88 -4.36 4.72 7.31
N LEU A 89 -5.47 4.05 7.01
CA LEU A 89 -6.25 4.28 5.80
C LEU A 89 -7.38 5.30 6.07
N VAL A 90 -8.26 5.03 7.03
CA VAL A 90 -9.38 5.93 7.41
C VAL A 90 -8.87 7.28 7.91
N LYS A 91 -7.81 7.26 8.74
CA LYS A 91 -7.19 8.48 9.27
C LYS A 91 -6.70 9.42 8.15
N LEU A 92 -6.16 8.89 7.06
CA LEU A 92 -5.72 9.69 5.92
C LEU A 92 -6.88 10.38 5.18
N VAL A 93 -8.06 9.74 5.13
CA VAL A 93 -9.26 10.34 4.52
C VAL A 93 -9.81 11.47 5.37
N GLN A 94 -9.77 11.31 6.69
CA GLN A 94 -10.25 12.32 7.63
C GLN A 94 -9.33 13.56 7.69
N ASP A 95 -8.09 13.44 7.21
CA ASP A 95 -7.15 14.53 7.16
C ASP A 95 -7.41 15.44 5.93
N ASN A 96 -7.99 16.62 6.20
CA ASN A 96 -8.51 17.58 5.21
C ASN A 96 -7.44 18.21 4.28
N HIS A 97 -6.15 17.90 4.45
CA HIS A 97 -5.08 18.38 3.57
C HIS A 97 -4.94 17.59 2.25
N THR A 98 -5.74 16.55 2.06
CA THR A 98 -5.48 15.50 1.07
C THR A 98 -6.51 15.46 -0.06
N HIS A 99 -6.92 16.62 -0.56
CA HIS A 99 -8.04 16.78 -1.52
C HIS A 99 -7.95 15.97 -2.84
N ASN A 100 -6.80 15.36 -3.17
CA ASN A 100 -6.63 14.53 -4.37
C ASN A 100 -6.63 13.00 -4.10
N ASN A 101 -6.53 12.54 -2.85
CA ASN A 101 -6.36 11.11 -2.53
C ASN A 101 -7.68 10.35 -2.28
N VAL A 102 -8.80 11.07 -2.15
CA VAL A 102 -10.10 10.50 -1.72
C VAL A 102 -10.71 9.54 -2.75
N LYS A 103 -10.50 9.76 -4.06
CA LYS A 103 -11.16 8.97 -5.12
C LYS A 103 -10.62 7.55 -5.27
N HIS A 104 -9.30 7.35 -5.17
CA HIS A 104 -8.71 6.01 -5.24
C HIS A 104 -8.97 5.22 -3.96
N PHE A 105 -9.03 5.92 -2.83
CA PHE A 105 -9.24 5.31 -1.53
C PHE A 105 -10.68 4.81 -1.31
N GLN A 106 -11.70 5.58 -1.74
CA GLN A 106 -13.10 5.12 -1.71
C GLN A 106 -13.26 3.76 -2.43
N ARG A 107 -12.54 3.58 -3.54
CA ARG A 107 -12.55 2.32 -4.29
C ARG A 107 -11.89 1.17 -3.53
N LEU A 108 -10.88 1.44 -2.71
CA LEU A 108 -10.26 0.44 -1.83
C LEU A 108 -11.20 0.05 -0.68
N GLU A 109 -11.86 1.01 -0.04
CA GLU A 109 -12.82 0.71 1.03
C GLU A 109 -14.00 -0.12 0.53
N GLU A 110 -14.53 0.18 -0.66
CA GLU A 110 -15.59 -0.62 -1.29
C GLU A 110 -15.12 -2.05 -1.56
N LYS A 111 -13.91 -2.24 -2.11
CA LYS A 111 -13.35 -3.59 -2.38
C LYS A 111 -13.11 -4.39 -1.09
N LEU A 112 -12.63 -3.73 -0.03
CA LEU A 112 -12.32 -4.36 1.25
C LEU A 112 -13.57 -4.67 2.09
N SER A 113 -14.61 -3.83 2.00
CA SER A 113 -15.89 -4.05 2.71
C SER A 113 -16.70 -5.23 2.17
N ILE A 114 -16.46 -5.68 0.94
CA ILE A 114 -17.16 -6.85 0.37
C ILE A 114 -16.69 -8.18 0.98
N HIS A 115 -15.58 -8.18 1.74
CA HIS A 115 -14.97 -9.40 2.30
C HIS A 115 -14.98 -9.47 3.83
N VAL A 116 -15.77 -8.66 4.53
CA VAL A 116 -16.01 -8.76 5.98
C VAL A 116 -17.45 -9.17 6.28
#